data_AF-A0AAW9J5M3-F1
#
_entry.id   AF-A0AAW9J5M3-F1
#
_cell.length_a   1.000
_cell.length_b   1.000
_cell.length_c   1.000
_cell.angle_alpha   90.00
_cell.angle_beta   90.00
_cell.angle_gamma   90.00
#
_symmetry.space_group_name_H-M   'P 1'
#
loop_
_entity.id
_entity.type
_entity.pdbx_description
1 polymer ?
#
loop_
_entity_poly.entity_id
_entity_poly.type
_entity_poly.pdbx_seq_one_letter_code
_entity_poly.pdbx_strand_id
1 'polypeptide(L)'
;RIAMIGKPNVGKSSLINKLLGEDRLIVSDIPGTTRDSIDSTLETEHGKFILVDTAGLRRKSKVKEEIERYSVIRTYAAIERADVCILMIDATEGVTEQDEKIIGYAHEMNKAIMVIVNKWDLIEKDDKTMQRYKEDLQMSLKFLKCAKYLFISAKTGQRTHKVLEIAKECYDNYSKRIPTGILNEVINKAVLMKEPPIVGLKRMKIYYATQVASKPPKFIFFVNDSSATHFSYERYLENQLRESFDFSGTGIQVEYRERKE
;
A
#
# COMPACT_ATOMS: atom_id res chain seq x y z
N ARG A 1 -0.29 -6.25 9.95
CA ARG A 1 -0.12 -7.53 9.23
C ARG A 1 0.39 -7.25 7.83
N ILE A 2 1.37 -8.01 7.33
CA ILE A 2 2.02 -7.79 6.03
C ILE A 2 1.86 -9.03 5.15
N ALA A 3 1.41 -8.85 3.91
CA ALA A 3 1.47 -9.89 2.88
C ALA A 3 2.60 -9.59 1.88
N MET A 4 3.46 -10.58 1.63
CA MET A 4 4.48 -10.53 0.58
C MET A 4 3.91 -11.17 -0.70
N ILE A 5 3.69 -10.36 -1.73
CA ILE A 5 3.02 -10.78 -2.98
C ILE A 5 3.92 -10.53 -4.20
N GLY A 6 3.62 -11.20 -5.31
CA GLY A 6 4.39 -11.14 -6.56
C GLY A 6 4.65 -12.50 -7.17
N LYS A 7 5.19 -12.55 -8.39
CA LYS A 7 5.48 -13.78 -9.14
C LYS A 7 6.37 -14.80 -8.41
N PRO A 8 6.30 -16.10 -8.72
CA PRO A 8 7.31 -17.07 -8.28
C PRO A 8 8.73 -16.59 -8.58
N ASN A 9 9.73 -17.03 -7.79
CA ASN A 9 11.16 -16.78 -8.03
C ASN A 9 11.65 -15.32 -8.05
N VAL A 10 10.79 -14.33 -7.79
CA VAL A 10 11.20 -12.91 -7.60
C VAL A 10 12.01 -12.66 -6.32
N GLY A 11 12.13 -13.65 -5.43
CA GLY A 11 12.97 -13.59 -4.22
C GLY A 11 12.23 -13.33 -2.90
N LYS A 12 10.90 -13.49 -2.85
CA LYS A 12 10.09 -13.33 -1.62
C LYS A 12 10.62 -14.16 -0.45
N SER A 13 10.88 -15.45 -0.67
CA SER A 13 11.36 -16.35 0.39
C SER A 13 12.77 -15.97 0.86
N SER A 14 13.64 -15.52 -0.05
CA SER A 14 14.97 -15.01 0.29
C SER A 14 14.88 -13.77 1.17
N LEU A 15 13.99 -12.83 0.85
CA LEU A 15 13.78 -11.65 1.70
C LEU A 15 13.21 -12.03 3.06
N ILE A 16 12.20 -12.91 3.12
CA ILE A 16 11.61 -13.34 4.39
C ILE A 16 12.66 -14.00 5.28
N ASN A 17 13.47 -14.91 4.74
CA ASN A 17 14.54 -15.54 5.50
C ASN A 17 15.59 -14.53 5.96
N LYS A 18 15.90 -13.53 5.12
CA LYS A 18 16.82 -12.45 5.50
C LYS A 18 16.27 -11.64 6.66
N LEU A 19 15.02 -11.21 6.59
CA LEU A 19 14.35 -10.48 7.66
C LEU A 19 14.36 -11.31 8.96
N LEU A 20 13.89 -12.56 8.91
CA LEU A 20 13.84 -13.45 10.07
C LEU A 20 15.20 -13.76 10.69
N GLY A 21 16.27 -13.69 9.91
CA GLY A 21 17.64 -13.98 10.33
C GLY A 21 18.49 -12.75 10.65
N GLU A 22 17.91 -11.54 10.65
CA GLU A 22 18.60 -10.36 11.16
C GLU A 22 18.65 -10.44 12.69
N ASP A 23 19.84 -10.28 13.28
CA ASP A 23 20.11 -10.44 14.74
C ASP A 23 19.22 -9.57 15.64
N ARG A 24 18.53 -8.58 15.07
CA ARG A 24 17.65 -7.64 15.76
C ARG A 24 16.20 -8.11 15.85
N LEU A 25 15.83 -9.24 15.24
CA LEU A 25 14.44 -9.69 15.19
C LEU A 25 14.19 -10.87 16.12
N ILE A 26 13.26 -10.70 17.06
CA ILE A 26 12.75 -11.82 17.86
C ILE A 26 11.62 -12.49 17.08
N VAL A 27 11.82 -13.76 16.74
CA VAL A 27 10.83 -14.60 16.08
C VAL A 27 10.13 -15.45 17.12
N SER A 28 8.80 -15.41 17.14
CA SER A 28 7.99 -16.23 18.04
C SER A 28 7.08 -17.14 17.23
N ASP A 29 7.26 -18.45 17.40
CA ASP A 29 6.45 -19.50 16.79
C ASP A 29 5.30 -19.91 17.73
N ILE A 30 4.54 -18.97 18.33
CA ILE A 30 3.52 -19.30 19.34
C ILE A 30 2.50 -20.29 18.75
N PRO A 31 2.48 -21.56 19.18
CA PRO A 31 1.50 -22.53 18.73
C PRO A 31 0.27 -22.36 19.64
N GLY A 32 -0.87 -21.88 19.12
CA GLY A 32 -1.99 -21.59 20.02
C GLY A 32 -3.36 -21.21 19.44
N THR A 33 -3.52 -20.97 18.14
CA THR A 33 -4.85 -20.89 17.52
C THR A 33 -4.87 -21.75 16.27
N THR A 34 -5.78 -22.74 16.23
CA THR A 34 -5.86 -23.82 15.24
C THR A 34 -6.27 -23.38 13.82
N ARG A 35 -5.98 -22.13 13.44
CA ARG A 35 -6.13 -21.62 12.07
C ARG A 35 -4.94 -20.80 11.55
N ASP A 36 -4.00 -20.37 12.41
CA ASP A 36 -2.95 -19.39 12.06
C ASP A 36 -1.52 -19.96 12.06
N SER A 37 -1.34 -21.28 11.96
CA SER A 37 -0.03 -21.98 12.01
C SER A 37 0.89 -21.73 10.79
N ILE A 38 0.62 -20.69 9.99
CA ILE A 38 1.29 -20.38 8.73
C ILE A 38 1.91 -18.98 8.69
N ASP A 39 1.65 -18.14 9.70
CA ASP A 39 2.16 -16.77 9.78
C ASP A 39 3.47 -16.73 10.61
N SER A 40 4.37 -15.79 10.30
CA SER A 40 5.55 -15.52 11.15
C SER A 40 5.36 -14.22 11.91
N THR A 41 5.71 -14.20 13.20
CA THR A 41 5.76 -12.95 13.99
C THR A 41 7.19 -12.44 14.07
N LEU A 42 7.37 -11.12 13.92
CA LEU A 42 8.64 -10.40 14.06
C LEU A 42 8.44 -9.26 15.06
N GLU A 43 9.33 -9.12 16.03
CA GLU A 43 9.41 -7.92 16.88
C GLU A 43 10.73 -7.18 16.61
N THR A 44 10.60 -5.87 16.35
CA THR A 44 11.71 -5.00 15.94
C THR A 44 11.58 -3.63 16.62
N GLU A 45 12.58 -2.76 16.48
CA GLU A 45 12.51 -1.36 16.94
C GLU A 45 11.36 -0.55 16.33
N HIS A 46 10.82 -0.98 15.19
CA HIS A 46 9.67 -0.35 14.52
C HIS A 46 8.32 -0.93 14.98
N GLY A 47 8.33 -1.94 15.85
CA GLY A 47 7.13 -2.57 16.42
C GLY A 47 6.97 -4.04 16.06
N LYS A 48 5.75 -4.54 16.24
CA LYS A 48 5.38 -5.94 16.01
C LYS A 48 4.78 -6.13 14.62
N PHE A 49 5.36 -7.04 13.85
CA PHE A 49 4.92 -7.39 12.51
C PHE A 49 4.46 -8.85 12.48
N ILE A 50 3.41 -9.09 11.71
CA ILE A 50 2.92 -10.44 11.40
C ILE A 50 3.01 -10.58 9.89
N LEU A 51 3.90 -11.45 9.43
CA LEU A 51 4.01 -11.85 8.04
C LEU A 51 2.98 -12.94 7.77
N VAL A 52 2.05 -12.66 6.87
CA VAL A 52 0.91 -13.53 6.55
C VAL A 52 1.33 -14.62 5.56
N ASP A 53 0.92 -15.86 5.81
CA ASP A 53 1.16 -17.06 4.98
C ASP A 53 2.65 -17.25 4.57
N THR A 54 3.55 -17.14 5.54
CA THR A 54 4.98 -17.42 5.33
C THR A 54 5.26 -18.90 5.10
N ALA A 55 4.43 -19.82 5.61
CA ALA A 55 4.58 -21.25 5.38
C ALA A 55 4.45 -21.63 3.90
N GLY A 56 3.54 -20.99 3.15
CA GLY A 56 3.45 -21.14 1.69
C GLY A 56 4.71 -20.69 0.96
N LEU A 57 5.37 -19.63 1.45
CA LEU A 57 6.60 -19.09 0.87
C LEU A 57 7.85 -19.91 1.24
N ARG A 58 7.91 -20.48 2.46
CA ARG A 58 9.01 -21.35 2.91
C ARG A 58 8.96 -22.77 2.34
N ARG A 59 7.77 -23.32 2.05
CA ARG A 59 7.64 -24.66 1.44
C ARG A 59 8.04 -24.67 -0.03
N LYS A 60 7.76 -23.59 -0.78
CA LYS A 60 8.11 -23.46 -2.20
C LYS A 60 9.60 -23.43 -2.49
N SER A 61 10.46 -23.05 -1.53
CA SER A 61 11.91 -23.16 -1.72
C SER A 61 12.42 -24.61 -1.68
N LYS A 62 11.57 -25.60 -1.34
CA LYS A 62 11.95 -27.02 -1.22
C LYS A 62 11.25 -27.95 -2.22
N VAL A 63 10.21 -27.52 -2.94
CA VAL A 63 9.40 -28.39 -3.83
C VAL A 63 9.31 -27.77 -5.22
N LYS A 64 9.71 -28.52 -6.26
CA LYS A 64 9.55 -28.13 -7.68
C LYS A 64 8.08 -28.21 -8.10
N GLU A 65 7.56 -27.08 -8.57
CA GLU A 65 6.49 -26.89 -9.56
C GLU A 65 5.43 -28.00 -9.75
N GLU A 66 4.45 -28.08 -8.86
CA GLU A 66 3.17 -28.74 -9.21
C GLU A 66 1.91 -27.95 -8.82
N ILE A 67 2.03 -26.72 -8.31
CA ILE A 67 0.89 -26.04 -7.68
C ILE A 67 0.84 -24.53 -7.94
N GLU A 68 0.68 -24.11 -9.20
CA GLU A 68 0.46 -22.70 -9.54
C GLU A 68 -0.94 -22.19 -9.13
N ARG A 69 -2.00 -22.99 -9.33
CA ARG A 69 -3.38 -22.56 -9.00
C ARG A 69 -3.59 -22.29 -7.52
N TYR A 70 -3.10 -23.16 -6.63
CA TYR A 70 -3.22 -22.91 -5.18
C TYR A 70 -2.32 -21.76 -4.73
N SER A 71 -1.27 -21.41 -5.48
CA SER A 71 -0.48 -20.22 -5.18
C SER A 71 -1.31 -18.95 -5.29
N VAL A 72 -2.17 -18.85 -6.29
CA VAL A 72 -2.94 -17.63 -6.56
C VAL A 72 -4.02 -17.44 -5.49
N ILE A 73 -4.76 -18.51 -5.15
CA ILE A 73 -5.78 -18.48 -4.09
C ILE A 73 -5.17 -18.04 -2.75
N ARG A 74 -3.99 -18.57 -2.42
CA ARG A 74 -3.26 -18.18 -1.20
C ARG A 74 -2.83 -16.73 -1.21
N THR A 75 -2.35 -16.22 -2.34
CA THR A 75 -2.00 -14.80 -2.48
C THR A 75 -3.21 -13.90 -2.19
N TYR A 76 -4.39 -14.22 -2.74
CA TYR A 76 -5.59 -13.43 -2.48
C TYR A 76 -6.05 -13.50 -1.02
N ALA A 77 -6.06 -14.69 -0.41
CA ALA A 77 -6.37 -14.85 1.01
C ALA A 77 -5.37 -14.10 1.92
N ALA A 78 -4.08 -14.05 1.53
CA ALA A 78 -3.08 -13.28 2.26
C ALA A 78 -3.33 -11.76 2.15
N ILE A 79 -3.72 -11.27 0.97
CA ILE A 79 -4.09 -9.87 0.75
C ILE A 79 -5.27 -9.47 1.62
N GLU A 80 -6.33 -10.27 1.68
CA GLU A 80 -7.51 -10.00 2.51
C GLU A 80 -7.15 -9.84 4.00
N ARG A 81 -6.28 -10.70 4.52
CA ARG A 81 -5.81 -10.68 5.93
C ARG A 81 -4.78 -9.59 6.23
N ALA A 82 -4.16 -8.99 5.23
CA ALA A 82 -3.10 -8.01 5.40
C ALA A 82 -3.64 -6.58 5.64
N ASP A 83 -2.86 -5.76 6.34
CA ASP A 83 -3.01 -4.30 6.35
C ASP A 83 -2.13 -3.67 5.25
N VAL A 84 -0.91 -4.21 5.09
CA VAL A 84 0.09 -3.76 4.12
C VAL A 84 0.41 -4.91 3.16
N CYS A 85 0.29 -4.64 1.86
CA CYS A 85 0.71 -5.53 0.79
C CYS A 85 2.02 -5.04 0.19
N ILE A 86 3.03 -5.90 0.17
CA ILE A 86 4.33 -5.63 -0.42
C ILE A 86 4.44 -6.43 -1.71
N LEU A 87 4.29 -5.76 -2.85
CA LEU A 87 4.56 -6.34 -4.15
C LEU A 87 6.06 -6.40 -4.37
N MET A 88 6.59 -7.60 -4.57
CA MET A 88 7.98 -7.79 -4.98
C MET A 88 8.06 -8.11 -6.46
N ILE A 89 8.78 -7.26 -7.20
CA ILE A 89 9.08 -7.44 -8.62
C ILE A 89 10.57 -7.76 -8.82
N ASP A 90 10.88 -8.44 -9.92
CA ASP A 90 12.25 -8.70 -10.33
C ASP A 90 12.77 -7.54 -11.18
N ALA A 91 13.88 -6.91 -10.77
CA ALA A 91 14.49 -5.82 -11.49
C ALA A 91 14.83 -6.18 -12.95
N THR A 92 15.19 -7.44 -13.23
CA THR A 92 15.62 -7.87 -14.56
C THR A 92 14.45 -8.15 -15.50
N GLU A 93 13.24 -8.38 -14.97
CA GLU A 93 12.03 -8.64 -15.77
C GLU A 93 11.11 -7.42 -15.87
N GLY A 94 11.16 -6.50 -14.89
CA GLY A 94 10.21 -5.40 -14.80
C GLY A 94 8.85 -5.82 -14.27
N VAL A 95 7.84 -4.99 -14.52
CA VAL A 95 6.44 -5.29 -14.15
C VAL A 95 5.83 -6.19 -15.21
N THR A 96 5.21 -7.27 -14.76
CA THR A 96 4.50 -8.21 -15.64
C THR A 96 2.99 -8.15 -15.43
N GLU A 97 2.22 -8.70 -16.36
CA GLU A 97 0.76 -8.79 -16.26
C GLU A 97 0.28 -9.50 -14.97
N GLN A 98 1.04 -10.51 -14.51
CA GLN A 98 0.72 -11.21 -13.27
C GLN A 98 0.92 -10.30 -12.05
N ASP A 99 1.96 -9.46 -12.05
CA ASP A 99 2.19 -8.50 -10.97
C ASP A 99 1.09 -7.43 -10.93
N GLU A 100 0.67 -6.94 -12.11
CA GLU A 100 -0.45 -5.99 -12.25
C GLU A 100 -1.76 -6.56 -11.72
N LYS A 101 -2.09 -7.81 -12.06
CA LYS A 101 -3.30 -8.49 -11.56
C LYS A 101 -3.30 -8.62 -10.03
N ILE A 102 -2.18 -9.07 -9.47
CA ILE A 102 -2.04 -9.29 -8.02
C ILE A 102 -2.15 -7.97 -7.25
N ILE A 103 -1.44 -6.93 -7.70
CA ILE A 103 -1.44 -5.64 -7.01
C ILE A 103 -2.72 -4.84 -7.27
N GLY A 104 -3.36 -5.01 -8.43
CA GLY A 104 -4.68 -4.48 -8.74
C GLY A 104 -5.73 -4.94 -7.73
N TYR A 105 -5.74 -6.23 -7.39
CA TYR A 105 -6.64 -6.75 -6.37
C TYR A 105 -6.36 -6.17 -4.96
N ALA A 106 -5.08 -6.03 -4.57
CA ALA A 106 -4.73 -5.37 -3.31
C ALA A 106 -5.18 -3.90 -3.27
N HIS A 107 -5.14 -3.22 -4.42
CA HIS A 107 -5.62 -1.86 -4.57
C HIS A 107 -7.14 -1.77 -4.44
N GLU A 108 -7.89 -2.67 -5.08
CA GLU A 108 -9.35 -2.79 -4.95
C GLU A 108 -9.79 -3.06 -3.51
N MET A 109 -9.02 -3.88 -2.79
CA MET A 109 -9.22 -4.15 -1.36
C MET A 109 -8.78 -2.98 -0.45
N ASN A 110 -8.38 -1.85 -1.04
CA ASN A 110 -7.92 -0.64 -0.37
C ASN A 110 -6.84 -0.93 0.68
N LYS A 111 -5.89 -1.81 0.36
CA LYS A 111 -4.75 -2.10 1.25
C LYS A 111 -3.69 -1.01 1.13
N ALA A 112 -2.87 -0.87 2.16
CA ALA A 112 -1.64 -0.12 2.00
C ALA A 112 -0.70 -0.88 1.05
N ILE A 113 -0.04 -0.19 0.14
CA ILE A 113 0.77 -0.81 -0.92
C ILE A 113 2.18 -0.24 -0.92
N MET A 114 3.15 -1.15 -0.91
CA MET A 114 4.56 -0.89 -1.14
C MET A 114 5.05 -1.78 -2.29
N VAL A 115 5.88 -1.24 -3.16
CA VAL A 115 6.54 -1.96 -4.25
C VAL A 115 8.02 -2.10 -3.93
N ILE A 116 8.51 -3.33 -3.95
CA ILE A 116 9.91 -3.68 -3.80
C ILE A 116 10.44 -4.17 -5.14
N VAL A 117 11.52 -3.54 -5.61
CA VAL A 117 12.28 -3.98 -6.78
C VAL A 117 13.47 -4.78 -6.28
N ASN A 118 13.41 -6.11 -6.40
CA ASN A 118 14.45 -7.01 -5.92
C ASN A 118 15.44 -7.36 -7.03
N LYS A 119 16.57 -8.00 -6.67
CA LYS A 119 17.69 -8.33 -7.58
C LYS A 119 18.35 -7.09 -8.17
N TRP A 120 18.28 -5.96 -7.45
CA TRP A 120 18.88 -4.71 -7.89
C TRP A 120 20.41 -4.80 -8.05
N ASP A 121 21.06 -5.78 -7.43
CA ASP A 121 22.47 -6.09 -7.64
C ASP A 121 22.81 -6.51 -9.08
N LEU A 122 21.84 -7.06 -9.84
CA LEU A 122 22.03 -7.51 -11.22
C LEU A 122 21.91 -6.40 -12.27
N ILE A 123 21.40 -5.24 -11.89
CA ILE A 123 21.24 -4.11 -12.80
C ILE A 123 22.57 -3.35 -12.89
N GLU A 124 23.08 -3.17 -14.10
CA GLU A 124 24.17 -2.22 -14.37
C GLU A 124 23.64 -0.79 -14.20
N LYS A 125 24.39 0.06 -13.51
CA LYS A 125 23.87 1.35 -13.02
C LYS A 125 24.71 2.50 -13.53
N ASP A 126 24.02 3.52 -14.02
CA ASP A 126 24.47 4.90 -14.15
C ASP A 126 23.75 5.80 -13.13
N ASP A 127 24.08 7.10 -13.10
CA ASP A 127 23.47 8.08 -12.18
C ASP A 127 21.95 8.24 -12.36
N LYS A 128 21.39 7.83 -13.50
CA LYS A 128 19.98 8.04 -13.86
C LYS A 128 19.15 6.75 -13.83
N THR A 129 19.78 5.59 -13.68
CA THR A 129 19.15 4.27 -13.84
C THR A 129 18.00 4.08 -12.88
N MET A 130 18.19 4.44 -11.61
CA MET A 130 17.14 4.29 -10.59
C MET A 130 15.94 5.19 -10.86
N GLN A 131 16.18 6.41 -11.35
CA GLN A 131 15.12 7.37 -11.66
C GLN A 131 14.32 6.93 -12.87
N ARG A 132 14.99 6.55 -13.97
CA ARG A 132 14.34 6.01 -15.17
C ARG A 132 13.49 4.78 -14.85
N TYR A 133 14.05 3.83 -14.11
CA TYR A 133 13.33 2.62 -13.70
C TYR A 133 12.09 2.96 -12.87
N LYS A 134 12.21 3.92 -11.94
CA LYS A 134 11.07 4.36 -11.14
C LYS A 134 9.98 5.01 -12.00
N GLU A 135 10.35 5.82 -12.98
CA GLU A 135 9.41 6.43 -13.92
C GLU A 135 8.69 5.37 -14.75
N ASP A 136 9.41 4.36 -15.25
CA ASP A 136 8.84 3.22 -15.98
C ASP A 136 7.84 2.45 -15.11
N LEU A 137 8.20 2.17 -13.85
CA LEU A 137 7.29 1.53 -12.90
C LEU A 137 6.03 2.35 -12.63
N GLN A 138 6.17 3.68 -12.52
CA GLN A 138 5.04 4.57 -12.29
C GLN A 138 4.14 4.65 -13.54
N MET A 139 4.69 4.49 -14.74
CA MET A 139 3.90 4.39 -15.97
C MET A 139 3.12 3.07 -16.04
N SER A 140 3.76 1.93 -15.76
CA SER A 140 3.08 0.62 -15.73
C SER A 140 2.03 0.55 -14.61
N LEU A 141 2.36 1.06 -13.43
CA LEU A 141 1.50 1.04 -12.25
C LEU A 141 0.80 2.38 -12.00
N LYS A 142 0.32 3.04 -13.06
CA LYS A 142 -0.29 4.39 -13.00
C LYS A 142 -1.47 4.53 -12.03
N PHE A 143 -2.14 3.43 -11.70
CA PHE A 143 -3.22 3.39 -10.72
C PHE A 143 -2.71 3.44 -9.26
N LEU A 144 -1.43 3.13 -9.02
CA LEU A 144 -0.78 3.14 -7.70
C LEU A 144 -0.01 4.43 -7.42
N LYS A 145 -0.63 5.59 -7.64
CA LYS A 145 0.04 6.89 -7.50
C LYS A 145 0.71 7.12 -6.14
N CYS A 146 0.15 6.54 -5.09
CA CYS A 146 0.62 6.69 -3.72
C CYS A 146 1.66 5.65 -3.30
N ALA A 147 1.94 4.61 -4.09
CA ALA A 147 2.81 3.52 -3.66
C ALA A 147 4.24 3.99 -3.36
N LYS A 148 4.83 3.45 -2.28
CA LYS A 148 6.26 3.61 -1.99
C LYS A 148 7.07 2.58 -2.77
N TYR A 149 8.21 2.99 -3.30
CA TYR A 149 9.12 2.14 -4.06
C TYR A 149 10.44 1.95 -3.31
N LEU A 150 10.91 0.71 -3.17
CA LEU A 150 12.21 0.40 -2.57
C LEU A 150 12.98 -0.58 -3.45
N PHE A 151 14.21 -0.21 -3.81
CA PHE A 151 15.13 -1.07 -4.56
C PHE A 151 16.06 -1.80 -3.60
N ILE A 152 16.06 -3.15 -3.66
CA ILE A 152 16.82 -4.01 -2.75
C ILE A 152 17.55 -5.13 -3.50
N SER A 153 18.45 -5.79 -2.77
CA SER A 153 18.89 -7.15 -3.10
C SER A 153 18.72 -8.05 -1.89
N ALA A 154 17.77 -8.97 -1.96
CA ALA A 154 17.63 -10.01 -0.94
C ALA A 154 18.84 -10.95 -0.87
N LYS A 155 19.60 -11.08 -1.99
CA LYS A 155 20.80 -11.91 -2.07
C LYS A 155 21.95 -11.29 -1.29
N THR A 156 22.26 -10.03 -1.54
CA THR A 156 23.39 -9.35 -0.88
C THR A 156 23.01 -8.74 0.47
N GLY A 157 21.71 -8.53 0.73
CA GLY A 157 21.22 -7.78 1.88
C GLY A 157 21.14 -6.27 1.64
N GLN A 158 21.43 -5.80 0.41
CA GLN A 158 21.35 -4.38 0.10
C GLN A 158 19.94 -3.84 0.41
N ARG A 159 19.89 -2.90 1.36
CA ARG A 159 18.68 -2.15 1.79
C ARG A 159 17.53 -3.01 2.34
N THR A 160 17.77 -4.27 2.71
CA THR A 160 16.71 -5.14 3.28
C THR A 160 16.19 -4.64 4.63
N HIS A 161 17.06 -4.05 5.46
CA HIS A 161 16.70 -3.45 6.74
C HIS A 161 15.63 -2.35 6.64
N LYS A 162 15.54 -1.64 5.51
CA LYS A 162 14.55 -0.58 5.29
C LYS A 162 13.13 -1.09 5.01
N VAL A 163 12.98 -2.39 4.77
CA VAL A 163 11.68 -2.96 4.35
C VAL A 163 10.65 -2.82 5.45
N LEU A 164 10.99 -3.14 6.70
CA LEU A 164 10.05 -3.07 7.83
C LEU A 164 9.80 -1.63 8.26
N GLU A 165 10.81 -0.76 8.17
CA GLU A 165 10.68 0.70 8.36
C GLU A 165 9.63 1.28 7.40
N ILE A 166 9.79 1.08 6.09
CA ILE A 166 8.87 1.64 5.09
C ILE A 166 7.49 0.96 5.18
N ALA A 167 7.43 -0.34 5.48
CA ALA A 167 6.15 -1.01 5.71
C ALA A 167 5.40 -0.44 6.92
N LYS A 168 6.12 -0.05 7.98
CA LYS A 168 5.55 0.65 9.15
C LYS A 168 5.01 2.02 8.76
N GLU A 169 5.75 2.80 7.99
CA GLU A 169 5.28 4.10 7.47
C GLU A 169 3.99 3.94 6.63
N CYS A 170 3.94 2.95 5.73
CA CYS A 170 2.74 2.64 4.97
C CYS A 170 1.57 2.28 5.89
N TYR A 171 1.80 1.50 6.94
CA TYR A 171 0.78 1.16 7.93
C TYR A 171 0.31 2.38 8.74
N ASP A 172 1.21 3.27 9.13
CA ASP A 172 0.88 4.47 9.90
C ASP A 172 0.06 5.45 9.06
N ASN A 173 0.41 5.61 7.79
CA ASN A 173 -0.38 6.39 6.84
C ASN A 173 -1.72 5.73 6.56
N TYR A 174 -1.74 4.40 6.43
CA TYR A 174 -2.97 3.63 6.27
C TYR A 174 -3.90 3.82 7.46
N SER A 175 -3.38 3.75 8.69
CA SER A 175 -4.11 3.82 9.97
C SER A 175 -4.36 5.23 10.51
N LYS A 176 -3.92 6.25 9.77
CA LYS A 176 -3.89 7.65 10.21
C LYS A 176 -5.28 8.16 10.59
N ARG A 177 -5.38 8.83 11.74
CA ARG A 177 -6.59 9.56 12.17
C ARG A 177 -6.31 11.05 12.21
N ILE A 178 -7.16 11.82 11.54
CA ILE A 178 -7.08 13.28 11.45
C ILE A 178 -8.21 13.88 12.31
N PRO A 179 -7.89 14.79 13.25
CA PRO A 179 -8.90 15.52 13.99
C PRO A 179 -9.82 16.34 13.07
N THR A 180 -11.13 16.31 13.34
CA THR A 180 -12.14 16.98 12.51
C THR A 180 -11.88 18.48 12.36
N GLY A 181 -11.37 19.16 13.40
CA GLY A 181 -11.02 20.59 13.33
C GLY A 181 -9.95 20.88 12.27
N ILE A 182 -8.80 20.19 12.38
CA ILE A 182 -7.67 20.32 11.43
C ILE A 182 -8.10 19.98 10.01
N LEU A 183 -8.91 18.93 9.84
CA LEU A 183 -9.45 18.56 8.52
C LEU A 183 -10.26 19.72 7.92
N ASN A 184 -11.17 20.32 8.69
CA ASN A 184 -12.02 21.39 8.19
C ASN A 184 -11.25 22.70 7.92
N GLU A 185 -10.19 22.99 8.67
CA GLU A 185 -9.28 24.10 8.36
C GLU A 185 -8.65 23.94 6.97
N VAL A 186 -8.13 22.74 6.66
CA VAL A 186 -7.55 22.41 5.35
C VAL A 186 -8.60 22.56 4.24
N ILE A 187 -9.80 22.00 4.43
CA ILE A 187 -10.87 22.07 3.42
C ILE A 187 -11.37 23.49 3.20
N ASN A 188 -11.56 24.27 4.27
CA ASN A 188 -11.99 25.66 4.14
C ASN A 188 -10.95 26.50 3.37
N LYS A 189 -9.65 26.30 3.66
CA LYS A 189 -8.58 26.96 2.92
C LYS A 189 -8.58 26.57 1.44
N ALA A 190 -8.79 25.29 1.14
CA ALA A 190 -8.90 24.80 -0.25
C ALA A 190 -10.08 25.45 -1.00
N VAL A 191 -11.26 25.51 -0.38
CA VAL A 191 -12.46 26.12 -0.97
C VAL A 191 -12.25 27.61 -1.24
N LEU A 192 -11.55 28.33 -0.34
CA LEU A 192 -11.20 29.74 -0.54
C LEU A 192 -10.20 29.97 -1.67
N MET A 193 -9.22 29.07 -1.84
CA MET A 193 -8.24 29.16 -2.93
C MET A 193 -8.85 28.83 -4.28
N LYS A 194 -9.81 27.90 -4.31
CA LYS A 194 -10.53 27.53 -5.53
C LYS A 194 -11.96 27.13 -5.19
N GLU A 195 -12.91 27.97 -5.59
CA GLU A 195 -14.32 27.68 -5.37
C GLU A 195 -14.80 26.45 -6.17
N PRO A 196 -15.79 25.71 -5.65
CA PRO A 196 -16.46 24.65 -6.40
C PRO A 196 -17.07 25.20 -7.69
N PRO A 197 -16.90 24.54 -8.85
CA PRO A 197 -17.53 24.96 -10.08
C PRO A 197 -19.06 24.86 -9.99
N ILE A 198 -19.76 25.56 -10.89
CA ILE A 198 -21.20 25.37 -11.07
C ILE A 198 -21.41 24.14 -11.95
N VAL A 199 -22.23 23.20 -11.48
CA VAL A 199 -22.65 22.01 -12.22
C VAL A 199 -24.16 22.12 -12.45
N GLY A 200 -24.57 22.15 -13.72
CA GLY A 200 -25.94 22.51 -14.08
C GLY A 200 -26.26 23.94 -13.64
N LEU A 201 -27.16 24.10 -12.67
CA LEU A 201 -27.57 25.39 -12.10
C LEU A 201 -27.13 25.57 -10.64
N LYS A 202 -26.43 24.59 -10.07
CA LYS A 202 -26.11 24.55 -8.64
C LYS A 202 -24.60 24.62 -8.44
N ARG A 203 -24.20 25.27 -7.34
CA ARG A 203 -22.85 25.20 -6.82
C ARG A 203 -22.83 24.30 -5.60
N MET A 204 -21.88 23.36 -5.56
CA MET A 204 -21.63 22.58 -4.36
C MET A 204 -21.20 23.50 -3.23
N LYS A 205 -21.88 23.41 -2.09
CA LYS A 205 -21.50 24.02 -0.82
C LYS A 205 -21.08 22.91 0.13
N ILE A 206 -19.83 22.96 0.59
CA ILE A 206 -19.30 22.05 1.60
C ILE A 206 -19.58 22.67 2.97
N TYR A 207 -20.33 21.97 3.82
CA TYR A 207 -20.61 22.43 5.19
C TYR A 207 -19.48 22.05 6.14
N TYR A 208 -19.05 20.80 6.09
CA TYR A 208 -17.92 20.26 6.84
C TYR A 208 -17.50 18.90 6.25
N ALA A 209 -16.32 18.44 6.62
CA ALA A 209 -15.84 17.10 6.34
C ALA A 209 -15.47 16.37 7.64
N THR A 210 -15.57 15.04 7.63
CA THR A 210 -15.11 14.20 8.74
C THR A 210 -14.45 12.93 8.22
N GLN A 211 -13.47 12.42 8.95
CA GLN A 211 -12.93 11.09 8.70
C GLN A 211 -13.76 10.07 9.46
N VAL A 212 -14.32 9.08 8.78
CA VAL A 212 -15.20 8.04 9.37
C VAL A 212 -14.51 6.70 9.56
N ALA A 213 -13.44 6.42 8.82
CA ALA A 213 -12.63 5.22 8.96
C ALA A 213 -11.16 5.52 8.72
N SER A 214 -10.29 4.64 9.21
CA SER A 214 -8.84 4.77 9.10
C SER A 214 -8.17 3.52 8.57
N LYS A 215 -8.85 2.56 7.94
CA LYS A 215 -8.19 1.40 7.29
C LYS A 215 -9.02 0.93 6.09
N PRO A 216 -9.00 1.65 4.95
CA PRO A 216 -8.23 2.87 4.64
C PRO A 216 -8.79 4.15 5.29
N PRO A 217 -8.06 5.29 5.21
CA PRO A 217 -8.61 6.59 5.53
C PRO A 217 -9.82 6.90 4.64
N LYS A 218 -11.00 7.04 5.26
CA LYS A 218 -12.25 7.38 4.58
C LYS A 218 -12.80 8.70 5.09
N PHE A 219 -13.02 9.62 4.18
CA PHE A 219 -13.53 10.97 4.41
C PHE A 219 -14.94 11.10 3.84
N ILE A 220 -15.82 11.72 4.60
CA ILE A 220 -17.15 12.13 4.16
C ILE A 220 -17.23 13.65 4.18
N PHE A 221 -17.57 14.23 3.04
CA PHE A 221 -17.86 15.64 2.88
C PHE A 221 -19.37 15.84 2.89
N PHE A 222 -19.86 16.63 3.84
CA PHE A 222 -21.27 16.98 3.92
C PHE A 222 -21.55 18.20 3.06
N VAL A 223 -22.38 18.02 2.04
CA VAL A 223 -22.68 19.02 1.02
C VAL A 223 -24.17 19.33 0.95
N ASN A 224 -24.52 20.40 0.23
CA ASN A 224 -25.91 20.75 -0.07
C ASN A 224 -26.57 19.84 -1.12
N ASP A 225 -25.81 19.39 -2.11
CA ASP A 225 -26.30 18.55 -3.20
C ASP A 225 -25.15 17.67 -3.71
N SER A 226 -25.32 16.35 -3.61
CA SER A 226 -24.30 15.38 -4.01
C SER A 226 -24.19 15.22 -5.53
N SER A 227 -25.21 15.64 -6.28
CA SER A 227 -25.20 15.66 -7.75
C SER A 227 -24.48 16.88 -8.32
N ALA A 228 -24.21 17.90 -7.50
CA ALA A 228 -23.50 19.12 -7.90
C ALA A 228 -21.97 18.98 -7.83
N THR A 229 -21.43 17.77 -7.65
CA THR A 229 -19.99 17.52 -7.68
C THR A 229 -19.48 17.37 -9.11
N HIS A 230 -18.22 17.75 -9.32
CA HIS A 230 -17.51 17.52 -10.58
C HIS A 230 -16.18 16.84 -10.30
N PHE A 231 -15.86 15.78 -11.05
CA PHE A 231 -14.68 14.94 -10.82
C PHE A 231 -13.36 15.74 -10.71
N SER A 232 -13.24 16.86 -11.44
CA SER A 232 -12.04 17.70 -11.37
C SER A 232 -11.90 18.41 -10.03
N TYR A 233 -13.01 18.77 -9.39
CA TYR A 233 -13.02 19.38 -8.07
C TYR A 233 -12.84 18.32 -6.98
N GLU A 234 -13.40 17.13 -7.16
CA GLU A 234 -13.15 16.00 -6.25
C GLU A 234 -11.67 15.64 -6.21
N ARG A 235 -11.02 15.54 -7.37
CA ARG A 235 -9.56 15.35 -7.47
C ARG A 235 -8.78 16.49 -6.85
N TYR A 236 -9.25 17.73 -7.00
CA TYR A 236 -8.63 18.88 -6.36
C TYR A 236 -8.65 18.75 -4.84
N LEU A 237 -9.80 18.43 -4.24
CA LEU A 237 -9.92 18.23 -2.79
C LEU A 237 -9.09 17.04 -2.30
N GLU A 238 -9.08 15.92 -3.02
CA GLU A 238 -8.19 14.79 -2.73
C GLU A 238 -6.72 15.22 -2.74
N ASN A 239 -6.28 15.99 -3.74
CA ASN A 239 -4.90 16.47 -3.80
C ASN A 239 -4.58 17.40 -2.61
N GLN A 240 -5.50 18.28 -2.22
CA GLN A 240 -5.31 19.14 -1.04
C GLN A 240 -5.16 18.33 0.25
N LEU A 241 -5.90 17.23 0.40
CA LEU A 241 -5.71 16.29 1.51
C LEU A 241 -4.33 15.63 1.46
N ARG A 242 -3.87 15.19 0.29
CA ARG A 242 -2.56 14.54 0.12
C ARG A 242 -1.38 15.49 0.29
N GLU A 243 -1.55 16.76 -0.04
CA GLU A 243 -0.55 17.82 0.19
C GLU A 243 -0.45 18.18 1.68
N SER A 244 -1.59 18.14 2.39
CA SER A 244 -1.66 18.52 3.81
C SER A 244 -1.30 17.37 4.75
N PHE A 245 -1.52 16.13 4.33
CA PHE A 245 -1.31 14.93 5.14
C PHE A 245 -0.60 13.86 4.33
N ASP A 246 0.45 13.28 4.90
CA ASP A 246 1.17 12.19 4.23
C ASP A 246 0.26 10.95 4.10
N PHE A 247 -0.15 10.63 2.89
CA PHE A 247 -0.85 9.39 2.54
C PHE A 247 -0.03 8.53 1.57
N SER A 248 1.29 8.69 1.57
CA SER A 248 2.17 7.79 0.84
C SER A 248 2.02 6.35 1.37
N GLY A 249 2.01 5.40 0.46
CA GLY A 249 1.72 4.00 0.72
C GLY A 249 0.23 3.65 0.82
N THR A 250 -0.70 4.61 0.73
CA THR A 250 -2.14 4.32 0.87
C THR A 250 -3.08 5.18 0.01
N GLY A 251 -4.16 4.53 -0.44
CA GLY A 251 -5.31 5.22 -1.01
C GLY A 251 -6.11 5.96 0.06
N ILE A 252 -6.87 6.99 -0.34
CA ILE A 252 -7.89 7.59 0.51
C ILE A 252 -9.24 7.40 -0.17
N GLN A 253 -10.29 7.21 0.63
CA GLN A 253 -11.65 7.14 0.15
C GLN A 253 -12.35 8.46 0.44
N VAL A 254 -12.97 9.06 -0.56
CA VAL A 254 -13.72 10.31 -0.43
C VAL A 254 -15.15 10.07 -0.89
N GLU A 255 -16.11 10.46 -0.06
CA GLU A 255 -17.53 10.34 -0.34
C GLU A 255 -18.20 11.69 -0.06
N TYR A 256 -19.16 12.07 -0.90
CA TYR A 256 -19.96 13.28 -0.73
C TYR A 256 -21.37 12.88 -0.33
N ARG A 257 -21.87 13.43 0.78
CA ARG A 257 -23.21 13.15 1.28
C ARG A 257 -23.98 14.43 1.48
N GLU A 258 -25.24 14.41 1.10
CA GLU A 258 -26.15 15.49 1.44
C GLU A 258 -26.39 15.53 2.94
N ARG A 259 -26.29 16.73 3.51
CA ARG A 259 -26.68 16.96 4.89
C ARG A 259 -28.20 16.79 4.98
N LYS A 260 -28.65 15.75 5.68
CA LYS A 260 -30.04 15.67 6.14
C LYS A 260 -30.27 16.79 7.17
N GLU A 261 -31.36 17.51 7.01
CA GLU A 261 -31.81 18.50 8.01
C GLU A 261 -31.97 17.87 9.40
#